data_AF-A0A653FLE5-F1
#
_entry.id   AF-A0A653FLE5-F1
#
_cell.length_a   1.000
_cell.length_b   1.000
_cell.length_c   1.000
_cell.angle_alpha   90.00
_cell.angle_beta   90.00
_cell.angle_gamma   90.00
#
_symmetry.space_group_name_H-M   'P 1'
#
loop_
_entity.id
_entity.type
_entity.pdbx_description
1 polymer ?
#
loop_
_entity_poly.entity_id
_entity_poly.type
_entity_poly.pdbx_seq_one_letter_code
_entity_poly.pdbx_strand_id
1 'polypeptide(L)'
;MFAKLLSADPNQDIAAAWIAKELLRDLLSCADRGGLRYEITTALDRFYRFCAACTVPEVIRLARTIETWQAPIIAALQTGLSNARTEGYNRIVKHVGRIAFGFRNPENQRRRVRWACTRRSRRVTPSRHQRHC
;
A
#
# COMPACT_ATOMS: atom_id res chain seq x y z
N MET A 1 -26.56 -0.94 -18.59
CA MET A 1 -25.62 -1.11 -17.45
C MET A 1 -25.55 0.16 -16.60
N PHE A 2 -25.22 1.32 -17.18
CA PHE A 2 -25.20 2.62 -16.48
C PHE A 2 -26.51 3.00 -15.76
N ALA A 3 -27.68 2.75 -16.36
CA ALA A 3 -28.98 3.03 -15.73
C ALA A 3 -29.22 2.26 -14.42
N LYS A 4 -28.75 1.00 -14.31
CA LYS A 4 -28.84 0.21 -13.07
C LYS A 4 -27.94 0.76 -11.97
N LEU A 5 -26.82 1.37 -12.35
CA LEU A 5 -25.86 1.96 -11.42
C LEU A 5 -26.40 3.29 -10.89
N LEU A 6 -26.97 4.13 -11.77
CA LEU A 6 -27.64 5.37 -11.38
C LEU A 6 -28.88 5.12 -10.49
N SER A 7 -29.65 4.06 -10.74
CA SER A 7 -30.77 3.71 -9.87
C SER A 7 -30.34 3.16 -8.51
N ALA A 8 -29.16 2.52 -8.45
CA ALA A 8 -28.62 1.94 -7.22
C ALA A 8 -27.80 2.94 -6.38
N ASP A 9 -27.37 4.05 -6.98
CA ASP A 9 -26.59 5.12 -6.34
C ASP A 9 -27.18 6.51 -6.63
N PRO A 10 -28.38 6.83 -6.10
CA PRO A 10 -29.07 8.08 -6.42
C PRO A 10 -28.28 9.32 -5.97
N ASN A 11 -27.53 9.21 -4.88
CA ASN A 11 -26.70 10.28 -4.32
C ASN A 11 -25.32 10.37 -4.98
N GLN A 12 -24.98 9.40 -5.83
CA GLN A 12 -23.68 9.29 -6.50
C GLN A 12 -22.49 9.09 -5.54
N ASP A 13 -22.75 8.57 -4.33
CA ASP A 13 -21.75 8.39 -3.29
C ASP A 13 -20.74 7.29 -3.69
N ILE A 14 -21.23 6.22 -4.31
CA ILE A 14 -20.41 5.11 -4.81
C ILE A 14 -19.59 5.59 -6.01
N ALA A 15 -20.19 6.36 -6.92
CA ALA A 15 -19.49 6.97 -8.04
C ALA A 15 -18.35 7.89 -7.54
N ALA A 16 -18.61 8.75 -6.56
CA ALA A 16 -17.61 9.62 -5.97
C ALA A 16 -16.46 8.84 -5.32
N ALA A 17 -16.78 7.80 -4.54
CA ALA A 17 -15.77 6.92 -3.94
C ALA A 17 -14.91 6.21 -5.00
N TRP A 18 -15.51 5.76 -6.09
CA TRP A 18 -14.78 5.12 -7.18
C TRP A 18 -13.82 6.09 -7.88
N ILE A 19 -14.27 7.32 -8.17
CA ILE A 19 -13.42 8.36 -8.79
C ILE A 19 -12.26 8.73 -7.87
N ALA A 20 -12.51 8.97 -6.57
CA ALA A 20 -11.46 9.26 -5.60
C ALA A 20 -10.39 8.15 -5.57
N LYS A 21 -10.83 6.88 -5.62
CA LYS A 21 -9.94 5.73 -5.67
C LYS A 21 -9.12 5.67 -6.97
N GLU A 22 -9.71 5.96 -8.13
CA GLU A 22 -8.96 5.99 -9.39
C GLU A 22 -7.95 7.14 -9.44
N LEU A 23 -8.30 8.33 -8.93
CA LEU A 23 -7.34 9.43 -8.80
C LEU A 23 -6.17 9.08 -7.86
N LEU A 24 -6.45 8.38 -6.76
CA LEU A 24 -5.41 7.85 -5.89
C LEU A 24 -4.56 6.79 -6.59
N ARG A 25 -5.16 5.95 -7.44
CA ARG A 25 -4.42 4.96 -8.25
C ARG A 25 -3.49 5.64 -9.26
N ASP A 26 -3.92 6.71 -9.89
CA ASP A 26 -3.10 7.51 -10.82
C ASP A 26 -1.89 8.11 -10.10
N LEU A 27 -2.10 8.65 -8.90
CA LEU A 27 -1.02 9.11 -8.02
C LEU A 27 -0.02 7.99 -7.72
N LEU A 28 -0.49 6.81 -7.33
CA LEU A 28 0.39 5.68 -7.02
C LEU A 28 1.19 5.20 -8.25
N SER A 29 0.60 5.33 -9.44
CA SER A 29 1.23 4.96 -10.72
C SER A 29 2.36 5.92 -11.13
N CYS A 30 2.58 7.03 -10.40
CA CYS A 30 3.79 7.85 -10.55
C CYS A 30 5.07 7.08 -10.19
N ALA A 31 4.99 6.08 -9.29
CA ALA A 31 6.16 5.27 -8.95
C ALA A 31 6.72 4.51 -10.16
N ASP A 32 5.84 3.93 -10.99
CA ASP A 32 6.21 3.17 -12.18
C ASP A 32 6.87 4.05 -13.26
N ARG A 33 6.64 5.36 -13.19
CA ARG A 33 7.20 6.39 -14.10
C ARG A 33 8.44 7.09 -13.54
N GLY A 34 9.00 6.57 -12.45
CA GLY A 34 10.22 7.10 -11.84
C GLY A 34 10.00 8.18 -10.77
N GLY A 35 8.75 8.41 -10.34
CA GLY A 35 8.46 9.23 -9.16
C GLY A 35 8.77 10.72 -9.36
N LEU A 36 8.52 11.26 -10.56
CA LEU A 36 8.83 12.66 -10.87
C LEU A 36 8.01 13.62 -10.01
N ARG A 37 8.68 14.56 -9.35
CA ARG A 37 8.05 15.47 -8.38
C ARG A 37 6.87 16.25 -8.95
N TYR A 38 6.98 16.73 -10.19
CA TYR A 38 5.91 17.51 -10.82
C TYR A 38 4.67 16.64 -11.09
N GLU A 39 4.84 15.40 -11.54
CA GLU A 39 3.72 14.48 -11.78
C GLU A 39 2.99 14.14 -10.48
N ILE A 40 3.74 13.87 -9.41
CA ILE A 40 3.20 13.58 -8.08
C ILE A 40 2.38 14.78 -7.58
N THR A 41 2.92 16.00 -7.67
CA THR A 41 2.21 17.22 -7.25
C THR A 41 0.93 17.42 -8.06
N THR A 42 0.98 17.23 -9.38
CA THR A 42 -0.22 17.35 -10.24
C THR A 42 -1.27 16.29 -9.91
N ALA A 43 -0.88 15.06 -9.63
CA ALA A 43 -1.80 13.99 -9.27
C ALA A 43 -2.44 14.25 -7.88
N LEU A 44 -1.65 14.72 -6.90
CA LEU A 44 -2.15 15.13 -5.58
C LEU A 44 -3.15 16.30 -5.69
N ASP A 45 -2.85 17.32 -6.49
CA ASP A 45 -3.76 18.45 -6.71
C ASP A 45 -5.11 17.97 -7.26
N ARG A 46 -5.10 17.13 -8.31
CA ARG A 46 -6.32 16.55 -8.89
C ARG A 46 -7.12 15.76 -7.85
N PHE A 47 -6.44 14.90 -7.08
CA PHE A 47 -7.05 14.10 -6.02
C PHE A 47 -7.71 14.98 -4.95
N TYR A 48 -6.99 15.97 -4.40
CA TYR A 48 -7.52 16.83 -3.34
C TYR A 48 -8.62 17.76 -3.83
N ARG A 49 -8.49 18.33 -5.04
CA ARG A 49 -9.55 19.16 -5.62
C ARG A 49 -10.83 18.38 -5.81
N PHE A 50 -10.74 17.13 -6.26
CA PHE A 50 -11.91 16.26 -6.36
C PHE A 50 -12.51 15.99 -4.97
N CYS A 51 -11.70 15.58 -4.00
CA CYS A 51 -12.19 15.25 -2.66
C CYS A 51 -12.80 16.46 -1.94
N ALA A 52 -12.25 17.66 -2.14
CA ALA A 52 -12.75 18.90 -1.56
C ALA A 52 -14.10 19.34 -2.17
N ALA A 53 -14.39 18.94 -3.41
CA ALA A 53 -15.67 19.19 -4.07
C ALA A 53 -16.75 18.15 -3.69
N CYS A 54 -16.38 17.04 -3.05
CA CYS A 54 -17.32 15.99 -2.65
C CYS A 54 -18.00 16.32 -1.32
N THR A 55 -19.28 15.95 -1.20
CA THR A 55 -20.03 15.99 0.07
C THR A 55 -19.96 14.67 0.85
N VAL A 56 -19.43 13.61 0.24
CA VAL A 56 -19.35 12.26 0.82
C VAL A 56 -18.33 12.22 1.98
N PRO A 57 -18.76 11.95 3.24
CA PRO A 57 -17.88 11.98 4.40
C PRO A 57 -16.70 11.01 4.30
N GLU A 58 -16.90 9.85 3.70
CA GLU A 58 -15.88 8.81 3.49
C GLU A 58 -14.75 9.31 2.57
N VAL A 59 -15.08 10.06 1.52
CA VAL A 59 -14.10 10.63 0.58
C VAL A 59 -13.29 11.73 1.27
N ILE A 60 -13.96 12.59 2.05
CA ILE A 60 -13.28 13.62 2.85
C ILE A 60 -12.34 12.99 3.88
N ARG A 61 -12.78 11.91 4.55
CA ARG A 61 -11.97 11.15 5.51
C ARG A 61 -10.75 10.49 4.84
N LEU A 62 -10.92 9.95 3.63
CA LEU A 62 -9.83 9.43 2.82
C LEU A 62 -8.81 10.53 2.51
N ALA A 63 -9.25 11.70 2.05
CA ALA A 63 -8.36 12.81 1.74
C ALA A 63 -7.52 13.24 2.96
N ARG A 64 -8.14 13.38 4.14
CA ARG A 64 -7.42 13.67 5.40
C ARG A 64 -6.40 12.59 5.76
N THR A 65 -6.71 11.33 5.48
CA THR A 65 -5.78 10.22 5.68
C THR A 65 -4.58 10.35 4.75
N ILE A 66 -4.81 10.62 3.46
CA ILE A 66 -3.72 10.82 2.49
C ILE A 66 -2.87 12.04 2.88
N GLU A 67 -3.48 13.13 3.33
CA GLU A 67 -2.78 14.32 3.81
C GLU A 67 -1.86 14.00 5.00
N THR A 68 -2.40 13.29 6.00
CA THR A 68 -1.63 12.86 7.18
C THR A 68 -0.39 12.04 6.80
N TRP A 69 -0.50 11.22 5.75
CA TRP A 69 0.57 10.33 5.27
C TRP A 69 1.27 10.84 4.00
N GLN A 70 1.08 12.10 3.62
CA GLN A 70 1.53 12.60 2.32
C GLN A 70 3.06 12.54 2.18
N ALA A 71 3.80 13.00 3.19
CA ALA A 71 5.26 13.00 3.16
C ALA A 71 5.85 11.59 2.92
N PRO A 72 5.47 10.54 3.68
CA PRO A 72 5.95 9.19 3.40
C PRO A 72 5.44 8.62 2.07
N ILE A 73 4.23 8.96 1.61
CA ILE A 73 3.76 8.57 0.28
C ILE A 73 4.66 9.15 -0.80
N ILE A 74 4.95 10.45 -0.77
CA ILE A 74 5.83 11.11 -1.74
C ILE A 74 7.21 10.45 -1.73
N ALA A 75 7.78 10.21 -0.54
CA ALA A 75 9.08 9.55 -0.42
C ALA A 75 9.06 8.12 -1.02
N ALA A 76 8.00 7.35 -0.80
CA ALA A 76 7.86 6.01 -1.38
C ALA A 76 7.76 6.07 -2.91
N LEU A 77 7.00 7.02 -3.47
CA LEU A 77 6.87 7.20 -4.92
C LEU A 77 8.20 7.62 -5.57
N GLN A 78 8.96 8.50 -4.93
CA GLN A 78 10.25 8.98 -5.44
C GLN A 78 11.36 7.93 -5.36
N THR A 79 11.34 7.09 -4.32
CA THR A 79 12.39 6.10 -4.09
C THR A 79 12.07 4.73 -4.68
N GLY A 80 10.81 4.45 -5.02
CA GLY A 80 10.32 3.12 -5.40
C GLY A 80 10.39 2.09 -4.27
N LEU A 81 10.71 2.51 -3.03
CA LEU A 81 10.83 1.62 -1.90
C LEU A 81 9.44 1.24 -1.36
N SER A 82 9.16 -0.05 -1.30
CA SER A 82 7.92 -0.59 -0.73
C SER A 82 8.15 -1.26 0.63
N ASN A 83 7.08 -1.38 1.40
CA ASN A 83 7.10 -2.09 2.69
C ASN A 83 7.26 -3.62 2.55
N ALA A 84 7.31 -4.15 1.32
CA ALA A 84 7.36 -5.59 1.04
C ALA A 84 8.50 -6.32 1.76
N ARG A 85 9.68 -5.68 1.87
CA ARG A 85 10.82 -6.26 2.58
C ARG A 85 10.54 -6.42 4.07
N THR A 86 10.01 -5.37 4.70
CA THR A 86 9.67 -5.36 6.13
C THR A 86 8.53 -6.33 6.41
N GLU A 87 7.52 -6.41 5.54
CA GLU A 87 6.44 -7.39 5.64
C GLU A 87 6.92 -8.83 5.52
N GLY A 88 7.87 -9.09 4.62
CA GLY A 88 8.55 -10.38 4.51
C GLY A 88 9.20 -10.78 5.83
N TYR A 89 9.90 -9.85 6.49
CA TYR A 89 10.45 -10.09 7.82
C TYR A 89 9.37 -10.28 8.89
N ASN A 90 8.35 -9.44 8.93
CA ASN A 90 7.23 -9.57 9.87
C ASN A 90 6.54 -10.93 9.76
N ARG A 91 6.39 -11.45 8.54
CA ARG A 91 5.86 -12.79 8.29
C ARG A 91 6.75 -13.87 8.89
N ILE A 92 8.07 -13.78 8.73
CA ILE A 92 9.04 -14.71 9.33
C ILE A 92 8.95 -14.64 10.86
N VAL A 93 8.98 -13.44 11.45
CA VAL A 93 8.89 -13.22 12.91
C VAL A 93 7.61 -13.84 13.47
N LYS A 94 6.46 -13.56 12.84
CA LYS A 94 5.17 -14.13 13.24
C LYS A 94 5.15 -15.66 13.11
N HIS A 95 5.79 -16.21 12.07
CA HIS A 95 5.89 -17.65 11.90
C HIS A 95 6.73 -18.31 13.00
N VAL A 96 7.90 -17.73 13.33
CA VAL A 96 8.75 -18.20 14.45
C VAL A 96 7.98 -18.18 15.77
N GLY A 97 7.21 -17.13 16.03
CA GLY A 97 6.33 -17.06 17.21
C GLY A 97 5.24 -18.15 17.22
N ARG A 98 4.62 -18.40 16.06
CA ARG A 98 3.57 -19.43 15.90
C ARG A 98 4.09 -20.84 16.15
N ILE A 99 5.21 -21.24 15.54
CA ILE A 99 5.77 -22.58 15.72
C ILE A 99 6.34 -22.82 17.12
N ALA A 100 6.66 -21.76 17.85
CA ALA A 100 7.14 -21.84 19.23
C ALA A 100 6.00 -21.89 20.26
N PHE A 101 4.73 -21.72 19.85
CA PHE A 101 3.59 -21.55 20.75
C PHE A 101 3.78 -20.40 21.77
N GLY A 102 4.43 -19.32 21.31
CA GLY A 102 4.81 -18.19 22.15
C GLY A 102 6.15 -18.39 22.87
N PHE A 103 6.75 -17.28 23.30
CA PHE A 103 8.01 -17.29 24.04
C PHE A 103 7.80 -16.79 25.45
N ARG A 104 8.24 -17.55 26.45
CA ARG A 104 8.27 -17.12 27.85
C ARG A 104 9.48 -16.22 28.17
N ASN A 105 10.53 -16.31 27.36
CA ASN A 105 11.78 -15.56 27.54
C ASN A 105 12.06 -14.69 26.29
N PRO A 106 12.08 -13.35 26.43
CA PRO A 106 12.38 -12.41 25.34
C PRO A 106 13.74 -12.61 24.69
N GLU A 107 14.76 -13.04 25.44
CA GLU A 107 16.10 -13.32 24.89
C GLU A 107 16.07 -14.52 23.93
N ASN A 108 15.34 -15.58 24.29
CA ASN A 108 15.16 -16.73 23.41
C ASN A 108 14.38 -16.36 22.13
N GLN A 109 13.34 -15.52 22.27
CA GLN A 109 12.61 -14.96 21.12
C GLN A 109 13.55 -14.19 20.19
N ARG A 110 14.35 -13.24 20.72
CA ARG A 110 15.29 -12.43 19.95
C ARG A 110 16.31 -13.30 19.21
N ARG A 111 16.88 -14.30 19.88
CA ARG A 111 17.86 -15.23 19.27
C ARG A 111 17.25 -16.01 18.11
N ARG A 112 16.04 -16.57 18.30
CA ARG A 112 15.36 -17.37 17.26
C ARG A 112 14.88 -16.52 16.08
N VAL A 113 14.35 -15.34 16.35
CA VAL A 113 13.98 -14.36 15.31
C VAL A 113 15.22 -13.95 14.52
N ARG A 114 16.32 -13.58 15.20
CA ARG A 114 17.58 -13.19 14.54
C ARG A 114 18.07 -14.31 13.63
N TRP A 115 18.11 -15.55 14.12
CA TRP A 115 18.49 -16.72 13.34
C TRP A 115 17.61 -16.90 12.09
N ALA A 116 16.28 -16.85 12.24
CA ALA A 116 15.32 -17.05 11.15
C ALA A 116 15.34 -15.93 10.09
N CYS A 117 15.77 -14.73 10.46
CA CYS A 117 15.89 -13.60 9.54
C CYS A 117 17.26 -13.56 8.79
N THR A 118 18.22 -14.42 9.14
CA THR A 118 19.49 -14.51 8.41
C THR A 118 19.30 -15.02 6.98
N ARG A 119 20.22 -14.67 6.07
CA ARG A 119 20.18 -15.17 4.67
C ARG A 119 20.34 -16.70 4.60
N ARG A 120 21.03 -17.31 5.57
CA ARG A 120 21.36 -18.74 5.59
C ARG A 120 20.16 -19.62 5.96
N SER A 121 19.20 -19.10 6.72
CA SER A 121 17.98 -19.81 7.11
C SER A 121 16.80 -19.54 6.16
N ARG A 122 16.87 -18.48 5.35
CA ARG A 122 15.89 -18.21 4.29
C ARG A 122 16.20 -19.10 3.09
N ARG A 123 15.40 -20.15 2.86
CA ARG A 123 15.43 -20.90 1.59
C ARG A 123 15.27 -19.90 0.44
N VAL A 124 16.18 -19.97 -0.53
CA VAL A 124 16.07 -19.19 -1.76
C VAL A 124 14.79 -19.63 -2.46
N THR A 125 13.87 -18.70 -2.71
CA THR A 125 12.74 -18.96 -3.61
C THR A 125 13.34 -19.23 -5.00
N PRO A 126 13.11 -20.39 -5.63
CA PRO A 126 13.62 -20.63 -6.97
C PRO A 126 13.10 -19.53 -7.90
N SER A 127 14.01 -18.93 -8.68
CA SER A 127 13.64 -17.90 -9.64
C SER A 127 12.72 -18.52 -10.69
N ARG A 128 11.51 -17.97 -10.82
CA ARG A 128 10.58 -18.35 -11.88
C ARG A 128 11.06 -17.66 -13.17
N HIS A 129 12.11 -18.20 -13.79
CA HIS A 129 12.52 -17.88 -15.15
C HIS A 129 12.52 -19.15 -15.98
N GLN A 130 11.34 -19.44 -16.55
CA GLN A 130 11.23 -20.14 -17.82
C GLN A 130 10.25 -19.31 -18.66
N ARG A 131 10.81 -18.39 -19.45
CA ARG A 131 10.19 -18.02 -20.71
C ARG A 131 10.80 -19.00 -21.71
N HIS A 132 10.03 -20.01 -22.09
CA HIS A 132 10.32 -20.80 -23.27
C HIS A 132 10.14 -19.87 -24.47
N CYS A 133 11.12 -19.86 -25.37
CA CYS A 133 10.99 -19.29 -26.71
C CYS A 133 9.97 -20.10 -27.52
#